data_AF-A0A2W6AAB1-F1
#
_entry.id   AF-A0A2W6AAB1-F1
#
_cell.length_a   1.000
_cell.length_b   1.000
_cell.length_c   1.000
_cell.angle_alpha   90.00
_cell.angle_beta   90.00
_cell.angle_gamma   90.00
#
_symmetry.space_group_name_H-M   'P 1'
#
loop_
_entity.id
_entity.type
_entity.pdbx_description
1 polymer ?
#
loop_
_entity_poly.entity_id
_entity_poly.type
_entity_poly.pdbx_seq_one_letter_code
_entity_poly.pdbx_strand_id
1 'polypeptide(L)' 'MLGSQTEYEFTKEWVKKFERKLGAPRPEDDPIDPRARKIERDAIASTLEELREELAEYEAEHHLNLVREVSITK' A
#
# COMPACT_ATOMS: atom_id res chain seq x y z
N MET A 1 13.87 -3.06 -1.41
CA MET A 1 14.09 -4.28 -0.60
C MET A 1 14.07 -3.91 0.88
N LEU A 2 13.08 -4.39 1.61
CA LEU A 2 12.91 -4.12 3.04
C LEU A 2 13.89 -4.99 3.84
N GLY A 3 14.77 -4.38 4.63
CA GLY A 3 15.86 -5.08 5.32
C GLY A 3 15.55 -5.45 6.77
N SER A 4 14.44 -4.98 7.32
CA SER A 4 14.10 -5.14 8.73
C SER A 4 12.59 -5.15 8.98
N GLN A 5 12.18 -5.78 10.09
CA GLN A 5 10.79 -5.78 10.54
C GLN A 5 10.24 -4.36 10.76
N THR A 6 11.10 -3.44 11.21
CA THR A 6 10.75 -2.04 11.40
C THR A 6 10.38 -1.38 10.06
N GLU A 7 11.20 -1.57 9.03
CA GLU A 7 10.92 -1.06 7.68
C GLU A 7 9.63 -1.68 7.11
N TYR A 8 9.40 -2.96 7.32
CA TYR A 8 8.15 -3.63 6.94
C TYR A 8 6.91 -3.00 7.58
N GLU A 9 6.90 -2.76 8.89
CA GLU A 9 5.77 -2.11 9.57
C GLU A 9 5.57 -0.66 9.12
N PHE A 10 6.65 0.09 8.92
CA PHE A 10 6.56 1.44 8.36
C PHE A 10 5.96 1.44 6.95
N THR A 11 6.41 0.54 6.08
CA THR A 11 5.92 0.40 4.72
C THR A 11 4.44 0.04 4.69
N LYS A 12 3.97 -0.84 5.58
CA LYS A 12 2.53 -1.12 5.76
C LYS A 12 1.72 0.12 6.12
N GLU A 13 2.20 0.94 7.04
CA GLU A 13 1.52 2.17 7.42
C GLU A 13 1.49 3.20 6.28
N TRP A 14 2.55 3.26 5.47
CA TRP A 14 2.59 4.07 4.25
C TRP A 14 1.58 3.60 3.22
N VAL A 15 1.52 2.30 2.93
CA VAL A 15 0.52 1.71 2.02
C VAL A 15 -0.90 2.08 2.47
N LYS A 16 -1.25 1.87 3.74
CA LYS A 16 -2.57 2.26 4.27
C LYS A 16 -2.85 3.76 4.11
N LYS A 17 -1.85 4.62 4.32
CA LYS A 17 -2.00 6.07 4.16
C LYS A 17 -2.27 6.47 2.71
N PHE A 18 -1.57 5.86 1.76
CA PHE A 18 -1.78 6.13 0.33
C PHE A 18 -3.11 5.56 -0.17
N GLU A 19 -3.51 4.37 0.28
CA GLU A 19 -4.82 3.80 -0.04
C GLU A 19 -5.96 4.71 0.45
N ARG A 20 -5.87 5.23 1.68
CA ARG A 20 -6.83 6.22 2.18
C ARG A 20 -6.85 7.49 1.33
N LYS A 21 -5.68 7.97 0.89
CA LYS A 21 -5.59 9.17 0.05
C LYS A 21 -6.21 8.96 -1.34
N LEU A 22 -6.05 7.79 -1.94
CA LEU A 22 -6.70 7.44 -3.21
C LEU A 22 -8.21 7.22 -3.05
N GLY A 23 -8.64 6.60 -1.94
CA GLY A 23 -10.05 6.34 -1.67
C GLY A 23 -10.85 7.57 -1.22
N ALA A 24 -10.18 8.66 -0.81
CA ALA A 24 -10.86 9.86 -0.34
C ALA A 24 -11.70 10.50 -1.45
N PRO A 25 -12.96 10.88 -1.17
CA PRO A 25 -13.82 11.56 -2.13
C PRO A 25 -13.24 12.92 -2.50
N ARG A 26 -13.56 13.37 -3.71
CA ARG A 26 -13.16 14.70 -4.20
C ARG A 26 -13.88 15.78 -3.38
N PRO A 27 -13.18 16.81 -2.88
CA PRO A 27 -13.82 18.01 -2.34
C PRO A 27 -14.63 18.70 -3.44
N GLU A 28 -15.83 19.18 -3.12
CA GLU A 28 -16.69 19.88 -4.11
C GLU A 28 -15.99 21.13 -4.68
N ASP A 29 -15.27 21.87 -3.83
CA ASP A 29 -14.55 23.10 -4.20
C ASP A 29 -13.04 22.91 -4.38
N ASP A 30 -12.64 21.77 -4.94
CA ASP A 30 -11.23 21.49 -5.05
C ASP A 30 -10.51 22.42 -6.05
N PRO A 31 -9.53 23.24 -5.58
CA PRO A 31 -8.88 24.24 -6.42
C PRO A 31 -7.85 23.67 -7.39
N ILE A 32 -7.52 22.38 -7.28
CA ILE A 32 -6.51 21.73 -8.12
C ILE A 32 -7.12 21.33 -9.46
N ASP A 33 -6.38 21.63 -10.53
CA ASP A 33 -6.71 21.22 -11.89
C ASP A 33 -6.96 19.68 -11.97
N PRO A 34 -8.06 19.23 -12.59
CA PRO A 34 -8.39 17.80 -12.68
C PRO A 34 -7.29 16.93 -13.31
N ARG A 35 -6.54 17.45 -14.29
CA ARG A 35 -5.44 16.73 -14.94
C ARG A 35 -4.23 16.63 -14.03
N ALA A 36 -3.88 17.72 -13.33
CA ALA A 36 -2.81 17.69 -12.32
C ALA A 36 -3.11 16.68 -11.21
N ARG A 37 -4.36 16.64 -10.74
CA ARG A 37 -4.82 15.62 -9.78
C ARG A 37 -4.74 14.20 -10.35
N LYS A 38 -5.15 13.98 -11.61
CA LYS A 38 -5.05 12.66 -12.23
C LYS A 38 -3.59 12.17 -12.22
N ILE A 39 -2.66 13.05 -12.61
CA ILE A 39 -1.22 12.73 -12.58
C ILE A 39 -0.76 12.38 -11.15
N GLU A 40 -1.18 13.17 -10.14
CA GLU A 40 -0.85 12.87 -8.74
C GLU A 40 -1.41 11.50 -8.30
N ARG A 41 -2.66 11.19 -8.64
CA ARG A 41 -3.29 9.91 -8.30
C ARG A 41 -2.64 8.74 -9.02
N ASP A 42 -2.32 8.89 -10.31
CA ASP A 42 -1.62 7.89 -11.10
C ASP A 42 -0.23 7.61 -10.51
N ALA A 43 0.51 8.66 -10.12
CA ALA A 43 1.81 8.52 -9.46
C ALA A 43 1.70 7.79 -8.11
N ILE A 44 0.70 8.15 -7.27
CA ILE A 44 0.46 7.45 -6.00
C ILE A 44 0.09 5.98 -6.25
N ALA A 45 -0.68 5.68 -7.30
CA ALA A 45 -1.06 4.32 -7.64
C ALA A 45 0.16 3.47 -8.04
N SER A 46 1.06 4.00 -8.87
CA SER A 46 2.31 3.33 -9.23
C SER A 46 3.20 3.08 -8.00
N THR A 47 3.38 4.08 -7.13
CA THR A 47 4.15 3.88 -5.89
C THR A 47 3.50 2.83 -4.97
N LEU A 48 2.16 2.77 -4.92
CA LEU A 48 1.46 1.74 -4.13
C LEU A 48 1.70 0.33 -4.65
N GLU A 49 1.80 0.16 -5.97
CA GLU A 49 2.11 -1.14 -6.58
C GLU A 49 3.51 -1.60 -6.16
N GLU A 50 4.52 -0.74 -6.29
CA GLU A 50 5.90 -1.02 -5.87
C GLU A 50 5.97 -1.38 -4.37
N LEU A 51 5.34 -0.60 -3.49
CA LEU A 51 5.36 -0.87 -2.05
C LEU A 51 4.66 -2.19 -1.70
N ARG A 52 3.62 -2.58 -2.43
CA ARG A 52 2.94 -3.87 -2.23
C ARG A 52 3.81 -5.04 -2.68
N GLU A 53 4.54 -4.88 -3.79
CA GLU A 53 5.52 -5.86 -4.24
C GLU A 53 6.62 -6.04 -3.21
N GLU A 54 7.21 -4.96 -2.68
CA GLU A 54 8.24 -5.05 -1.64
C GLU A 54 7.73 -5.73 -0.35
N LEU A 55 6.49 -5.45 0.05
CA LEU A 55 5.87 -6.13 1.19
C LEU A 55 5.66 -7.63 0.92
N ALA A 56 5.19 -7.98 -0.29
CA ALA A 56 4.97 -9.36 -0.67
C ALA A 56 6.28 -10.17 -0.75
N GLU A 57 7.35 -9.57 -1.28
CA GLU A 57 8.70 -10.13 -1.28
C GLU A 57 9.18 -10.38 0.15
N TYR A 58 9.10 -9.37 1.02
CA TYR A 58 9.48 -9.51 2.42
C TYR A 58 8.69 -10.61 3.14
N GLU A 59 7.37 -10.67 2.93
CA GLU A 59 6.52 -11.71 3.51
C GLU A 59 6.86 -13.11 3.00
N ALA A 60 7.28 -13.24 1.73
CA ALA A 60 7.71 -14.50 1.14
C ALA A 60 9.06 -14.95 1.71
N GLU A 61 10.04 -14.05 1.80
CA GLU A 61 11.38 -14.32 2.35
C GLU A 61 11.32 -14.69 3.84
N HIS A 62 10.42 -14.05 4.59
CA HIS A 62 10.26 -14.28 6.03
C HIS A 62 9.16 -15.29 6.39
N HIS A 63 8.58 -15.98 5.39
CA HIS A 63 7.49 -16.97 5.57
C HIS A 63 6.27 -16.44 6.36
N LEU A 64 6.05 -15.12 6.38
CA LEU A 64 4.96 -14.48 7.13
C LEU A 64 3.57 -14.79 6.54
N ASN A 65 3.51 -15.22 5.28
CA ASN A 65 2.26 -15.61 4.59
C ASN A 65 1.80 -17.07 4.79
N LEU A 66 2.58 -17.91 5.48
CA LEU A 66 2.28 -19.36 5.58
C LEU A 66 1.29 -19.76 6.68
N VAL A 67 0.82 -18.83 7.52
CA VAL A 67 -0.01 -19.17 8.70
C VAL A 67 -1.49 -18.76 8.59
N ARG A 68 -1.92 -18.14 7.48
CA ARG A 68 -3.34 -17.73 7.32
C ARG A 68 -4.29 -18.86 6.90
N GLU A 69 -3.81 -20.06 6.57
CA GLU A 69 -4.64 -21.17 6.05
C GLU A 69 -4.65 -22.45 6.90
N VAL A 70 -4.39 -22.38 8.21
CA VAL A 70 -4.67 -23.54 9.10
C VAL A 70 -5.60 -23.12 10.25
N SER A 71 -6.82 -22.75 9.89
CA SER A 71 -7.99 -22.94 10.76
C SER A 71 -8.95 -23.90 10.09
N ILE A 72 -8.45 -25.10 9.78
CA ILE A 72 -9.30 -26.29 9.66
C ILE A 72 -9.52 -26.76 11.11
N THR A 73 -10.54 -26.22 11.76
CA THR A 73 -11.00 -26.76 13.04
C THR A 73 -12.26 -27.56 12.77
N LYS A 74 -12.06 -28.88 12.83
CA LYS A 74 -13.00 -30.01 12.99
C LYS A 74 -14.49 -29.73 13.13
#